data_AF-A0A925P810-F1
#
_entry.id   AF-A0A925P810-F1
#
_cell.length_a   1.000
_cell.length_b   1.000
_cell.length_c   1.000
_cell.angle_alpha   90.00
_cell.angle_beta   90.00
_cell.angle_gamma   90.00
#
_symmetry.space_group_name_H-M   'P 1'
#
loop_
_entity.id
_entity.type
_entity.pdbx_description
1 polymer ?
#
loop_
_entity_poly.entity_id
_entity_poly.type
_entity_poly.pdbx_seq_one_letter_code
_entity_poly.pdbx_strand_id
1 'polypeptide(L)'
;MGAKKERLKVRNLVLVLGDQLNADASALEGFDMARDVVWMAEVAEESEHVWSSKPRTALFLAAMRHYRDARRAEGATVRYTELDD
;
A
#
# COMPACT_ATOMS: atom_id res chain seq x y z
N MET A 1 2.58 -0.53 35.14
CA MET A 1 2.95 0.75 34.49
C MET A 1 3.29 0.45 33.03
N GLY A 2 2.29 0.19 32.19
CA GLY A 2 2.52 -0.12 30.78
C GLY A 2 2.67 1.18 30.01
N ALA A 3 3.84 1.42 29.42
CA ALA A 3 4.03 2.52 28.50
C ALA A 3 2.95 2.43 27.41
N LYS A 4 1.96 3.34 27.44
CA LYS A 4 1.10 3.59 26.28
C LYS A 4 2.08 3.94 25.16
N LYS A 5 2.30 3.02 24.22
CA LYS A 5 2.92 3.34 22.93
C LYS A 5 2.19 4.59 22.44
N GLU A 6 2.86 5.74 22.42
CA GLU A 6 2.32 6.92 21.76
C GLU A 6 2.00 6.48 20.33
N ARG A 7 0.71 6.33 20.03
CA ARG A 7 0.24 6.12 18.67
C ARG A 7 0.57 7.43 17.97
N LEU A 8 1.72 7.45 17.29
CA LEU A 8 2.08 8.54 16.38
C LEU A 8 0.85 8.82 15.51
N LYS A 9 0.34 10.06 15.62
CA LYS A 9 -0.88 10.46 14.95
C LYS A 9 -0.55 10.59 13.47
N VAL A 10 -1.03 9.63 12.67
CA VAL A 10 -0.96 9.71 11.21
C VAL A 10 -1.75 10.93 10.75
N ARG A 11 -1.12 11.80 9.96
CA ARG A 11 -1.76 12.99 9.38
C ARG A 11 -2.70 12.56 8.26
N ASN A 12 -2.16 11.90 7.24
CA ASN A 12 -2.95 11.32 6.14
C ASN A 12 -2.68 9.82 5.98
N LEU A 13 -3.74 9.05 5.73
CA LEU A 13 -3.66 7.67 5.26
C LEU A 13 -4.03 7.64 3.79
N VAL A 14 -3.04 7.39 2.92
CA VAL A 14 -3.24 7.34 1.46
C VAL A 14 -3.45 5.90 1.05
N LEU A 15 -4.66 5.58 0.59
CA LEU A 15 -5.00 4.28 0.01
C LEU A 15 -4.43 4.19 -1.40
N VAL A 16 -3.70 3.12 -1.69
CA VAL A 16 -3.20 2.81 -3.04
C VAL A 16 -3.69 1.42 -3.45
N LEU A 17 -4.44 1.35 -4.55
CA LEU A 17 -4.97 0.12 -5.12
C LEU A 17 -3.99 -0.51 -6.13
N GLY A 18 -4.25 -1.76 -6.51
CA GLY A 18 -3.37 -2.54 -7.40
C GLY A 18 -3.24 -2.00 -8.82
N ASP A 19 -4.15 -1.13 -9.27
CA ASP A 19 -4.14 -0.43 -10.56
C ASP A 19 -3.56 0.99 -10.48
N GLN A 20 -3.25 1.49 -9.28
CA GLN A 20 -2.79 2.85 -9.00
C GLN A 20 -1.30 2.92 -8.65
N LEU A 21 -0.49 2.03 -9.23
CA LEU A 21 0.92 1.84 -8.88
C LEU A 21 1.85 2.85 -9.57
N ASN A 22 1.50 4.13 -9.55
CA ASN A 22 2.28 5.22 -10.12
C ASN A 22 2.91 6.10 -9.02
N ALA A 23 4.14 6.55 -9.26
CA ALA A 23 4.90 7.34 -8.28
C ALA A 23 4.47 8.82 -8.24
N ASP A 24 3.89 9.30 -9.34
CA ASP A 24 3.38 10.67 -9.55
C ASP A 24 1.86 10.77 -9.32
N ALA A 25 1.28 9.81 -8.58
CA ALA A 25 -0.15 9.80 -8.29
C ALA A 25 -0.57 11.10 -7.61
N SER A 26 -1.68 11.70 -8.06
CA SER A 26 -2.25 12.89 -7.42
C SER A 26 -2.61 12.66 -5.95
N ALA A 27 -2.91 11.41 -5.58
CA ALA A 27 -3.12 11.01 -4.19
C ALA A 27 -1.89 11.19 -3.28
N LEU A 28 -0.69 11.31 -3.86
CA LEU A 28 0.58 11.55 -3.17
C LEU A 28 1.02 13.03 -3.24
N GLU A 29 0.22 13.91 -3.81
CA GLU A 29 0.54 15.34 -3.84
C GLU A 29 0.60 15.90 -2.40
N GLY A 30 1.72 16.52 -2.05
CA GLY A 30 1.95 17.04 -0.69
C GLY A 30 2.19 15.96 0.39
N PHE A 31 2.48 14.72 -0.02
CA PHE A 31 2.79 13.62 0.90
C PHE A 31 3.99 13.94 1.80
N ASP A 32 3.80 13.79 3.11
CA ASP A 32 4.84 14.04 4.10
C ASP A 32 5.35 12.71 4.66
N MET A 33 6.59 12.34 4.29
CA MET A 33 7.22 11.08 4.69
C MET A 33 7.28 10.85 6.21
N ALA A 34 7.26 11.92 7.02
CA ALA A 34 7.35 11.82 8.47
C ALA A 34 5.97 11.66 9.16
N ARG A 35 4.87 12.00 8.47
CA ARG A 35 3.54 12.10 9.09
C ARG A 35 2.44 11.33 8.34
N ASP A 36 2.65 11.02 7.08
CA ASP A 36 1.70 10.31 6.24
C ASP A 36 2.09 8.84 6.08
N VAL A 37 1.08 8.03 5.76
CA VAL A 37 1.24 6.59 5.60
C VAL A 37 0.53 6.18 4.33
N VAL A 38 1.23 5.39 3.50
CA VAL A 38 0.60 4.65 2.40
C VAL A 38 0.02 3.37 2.97
N TRP A 39 -1.22 3.05 2.63
CA TRP A 39 -1.85 1.78 2.95
C TRP A 39 -2.25 1.03 1.68
N MET A 40 -1.85 -0.24 1.63
CA MET A 40 -2.09 -1.16 0.53
C MET A 40 -2.53 -2.50 1.10
N ALA A 41 -3.40 -3.20 0.38
CA ALA A 41 -3.81 -4.55 0.75
C ALA A 41 -3.99 -5.42 -0.50
N GLU A 42 -3.51 -6.65 -0.45
CA GLU A 42 -3.84 -7.68 -1.42
C GLU A 42 -5.24 -8.21 -1.08
N VAL A 43 -6.22 -8.05 -1.98
CA VAL A 43 -7.62 -8.45 -1.74
C VAL A 43 -8.02 -9.53 -2.75
N ALA A 44 -8.46 -10.70 -2.26
CA ALA A 44 -8.85 -11.83 -3.10
C ALA A 44 -10.07 -11.50 -3.98
N GLU A 45 -11.02 -10.75 -3.41
CA GLU A 45 -12.32 -10.44 -4.02
C GLU A 45 -12.22 -9.58 -5.30
N GLU A 46 -11.15 -8.79 -5.45
CA GLU A 46 -10.87 -8.03 -6.68
C GLU A 46 -10.57 -8.95 -7.89
N SER A 47 -10.08 -10.17 -7.63
CA SER A 47 -9.86 -11.20 -8.67
C SER A 47 -11.12 -11.99 -9.02
N GLU A 48 -12.20 -11.83 -8.24
CA GLU A 48 -13.49 -12.52 -8.44
C GLU A 48 -14.48 -11.64 -9.22
N HIS A 49 -14.41 -10.31 -9.06
CA HIS A 49 -15.26 -9.36 -9.79
C HIS A 49 -14.94 -9.27 -11.29
N VAL A 50 -13.70 -9.56 -11.68
CA VAL A 50 -13.28 -9.67 -13.07
C VAL A 50 -12.53 -10.98 -13.21
N TRP A 51 -12.96 -11.86 -14.13
CA TRP A 51 -12.28 -13.14 -14.39
C TRP A 51 -10.77 -12.91 -14.62
N SER A 52 -9.97 -13.14 -13.59
CA SER A 52 -8.53 -12.93 -13.62
C SER A 52 -7.84 -14.28 -13.79
N SER A 53 -7.06 -14.43 -14.85
CA SER A 53 -6.25 -15.63 -15.02
C SER A 53 -5.13 -15.64 -13.97
N LYS A 54 -4.69 -16.84 -13.54
CA LYS A 54 -3.58 -16.98 -12.57
C LYS A 54 -2.34 -16.11 -12.90
N PRO A 55 -1.90 -15.99 -14.17
CA PRO A 55 -0.78 -15.11 -14.52
C PRO A 55 -1.06 -13.62 -14.27
N ARG A 56 -2.31 -13.17 -14.49
CA ARG A 56 -2.69 -11.78 -14.24
C ARG A 56 -2.66 -11.48 -12.75
N THR A 57 -3.25 -12.32 -11.91
CA THR A 57 -3.18 -12.16 -10.45
C THR A 57 -1.73 -12.13 -9.97
N ALA A 58 -0.89 -13.05 -10.43
CA ALA A 58 0.53 -13.07 -10.08
C ALA A 58 1.25 -11.77 -10.49
N LEU A 59 0.97 -11.24 -11.68
CA LEU A 59 1.53 -9.97 -12.15
C LEU A 59 1.10 -8.79 -11.27
N PHE A 60 -0.18 -8.70 -10.90
CA PHE A 60 -0.67 -7.63 -10.03
C PHE A 60 -0.04 -7.69 -8.64
N LEU A 61 -0.03 -8.85 -8.00
CA LEU A 61 0.58 -9.01 -6.67
C LEU A 61 2.07 -8.68 -6.70
N ALA A 62 2.79 -9.15 -7.72
CA ALA A 62 4.20 -8.80 -7.90
C ALA A 62 4.38 -7.27 -8.04
N ALA A 63 3.60 -6.62 -8.90
CA ALA A 63 3.67 -5.18 -9.10
C ALA A 63 3.40 -4.41 -7.80
N MET A 64 2.38 -4.79 -7.03
CA MET A 64 2.06 -4.18 -5.73
C MET A 64 3.20 -4.31 -4.73
N ARG A 65 3.82 -5.50 -4.63
CA ARG A 65 4.98 -5.77 -3.75
C ARG A 65 6.21 -4.95 -4.17
N HIS A 66 6.48 -4.87 -5.47
CA HIS A 66 7.58 -4.04 -5.98
C HIS A 66 7.33 -2.54 -5.71
N TYR A 67 6.09 -2.07 -5.86
CA TYR A 67 5.73 -0.69 -5.56
C TYR A 67 5.91 -0.36 -4.07
N ARG A 68 5.43 -1.24 -3.17
CA ARG A 68 5.65 -1.15 -1.72
C ARG A 68 7.12 -0.99 -1.39
N ASP A 69 7.97 -1.85 -1.97
CA ASP A 69 9.40 -1.86 -1.66
C ASP A 69 10.10 -0.60 -2.21
N ALA A 70 9.71 -0.13 -3.40
CA ALA A 70 10.19 1.14 -3.95
C ALA A 70 9.84 2.34 -3.05
N ARG A 71 8.59 2.44 -2.59
CA ARG A 71 8.16 3.52 -1.68
C ARG A 71 8.88 3.48 -0.33
N ARG A 72 9.10 2.27 0.22
CA ARG A 72 9.88 2.10 1.46
C ARG A 72 11.33 2.52 1.26
N ALA A 73 11.95 2.19 0.13
CA ALA A 73 13.31 2.60 -0.19
C ALA A 73 13.46 4.13 -0.31
N GLU A 74 12.40 4.83 -0.71
CA GLU A 74 12.33 6.30 -0.73
C GLU A 74 12.08 6.93 0.65
N GLY A 75 11.87 6.11 1.69
CA GLY A 75 11.64 6.58 3.07
C GLY A 75 10.17 6.75 3.45
N ALA A 76 9.22 6.38 2.59
CA ALA A 76 7.81 6.43 2.93
C ALA A 76 7.43 5.31 3.92
N THR A 77 6.53 5.63 4.86
CA THR A 77 5.91 4.61 5.71
C THR A 77 4.81 3.90 4.93
N VAL A 78 5.01 2.62 4.61
CA VAL A 78 4.02 1.79 3.90
C VAL A 78 3.52 0.67 4.79
N ARG A 79 2.22 0.71 5.09
CA ARG A 79 1.47 -0.39 5.71
C ARG A 79 0.88 -1.26 4.61
N TYR A 80 1.33 -2.50 4.55
CA TYR A 80 0.96 -3.45 3.52
C TYR A 80 0.35 -4.67 4.19
N THR A 81 -0.81 -5.11 3.73
CA THR A 81 -1.49 -6.34 4.19
C THR A 81 -1.36 -7.36 3.07
N GLU A 82 -0.67 -8.46 3.31
CA GLU A 82 -0.54 -9.54 2.33
C GLU A 82 -1.82 -10.38 2.29
N LEU A 83 -2.04 -11.12 1.20
CA LEU A 83 -3.28 -11.90 1.01
C LEU A 83 -3.49 -12.96 2.11
N ASP A 84 -2.38 -13.40 2.72
CA ASP A 84 -2.34 -14.47 3.72
C ASP A 84 -2.32 -13.94 5.18
N ASP A 85 -2.38 -12.61 5.39
CA ASP A 85 -2.38 -11.94 6.71
C ASP A 85 -3.75 -11.91 7.42
#